data_AF-A0A8H8X0R7-F1
#
_entry.id   AF-A0A8H8X0R7-F1
#
_cell.length_a   1.000
_cell.length_b   1.000
_cell.length_c   1.000
_cell.angle_alpha   90.00
_cell.angle_beta   90.00
_cell.angle_gamma   90.00
#
_symmetry.space_group_name_H-M   'P 1'
#
loop_
_entity.id
_entity.type
_entity.pdbx_description
1 polymer ?
#
loop_
_entity_poly.entity_id
_entity_poly.type
_entity_poly.pdbx_seq_one_letter_code
_entity_poly.pdbx_strand_id
1 'polypeptide(L)'
;MSYSDLPVLVTRREDALTLLDAVASGVDEGEFAPFARALTTPEDEQAVAIMRGSANEMSPPVHLGALLAAAGLVTNDEVFQALDARRARAKGAVA
;
A
#
# COMPACT_ATOMS: atom_id res chain seq x y z
N MET A 1 -3.92 -16.03 -6.07
CA MET A 1 -3.35 -15.22 -7.16
C MET A 1 -2.11 -14.54 -6.61
N SER A 2 -1.01 -14.42 -7.36
CA SER A 2 0.14 -13.64 -6.89
C SER A 2 -0.12 -12.16 -7.12
N TYR A 3 0.44 -11.28 -6.29
CA TYR A 3 0.38 -9.83 -6.53
C TYR A 3 1.04 -9.44 -7.87
N SER A 4 2.05 -10.21 -8.29
CA SER A 4 2.78 -10.00 -9.55
C SER A 4 1.92 -10.25 -10.80
N ASP A 5 0.80 -10.96 -10.66
CA ASP A 5 -0.13 -11.25 -11.76
C ASP A 5 -1.23 -10.18 -11.87
N LEU A 6 -1.28 -9.21 -10.95
CA LEU A 6 -2.33 -8.21 -10.91
C LEU A 6 -2.16 -7.14 -12.00
N PRO A 7 -3.27 -6.58 -12.51
CA PRO A 7 -3.19 -5.36 -13.31
C PRO A 7 -2.65 -4.21 -12.44
N VAL A 8 -1.79 -3.38 -13.01
CA VAL A 8 -1.21 -2.22 -12.31
C VAL A 8 -2.32 -1.25 -11.84
N LEU A 9 -3.34 -1.04 -12.67
CA LEU A 9 -4.52 -0.29 -12.28
C LEU A 9 -5.52 -1.21 -11.58
N VAL A 10 -5.51 -1.15 -10.26
CA VAL A 10 -6.40 -1.92 -9.41
C VAL A 10 -7.76 -1.23 -9.30
N THR A 11 -8.82 -1.93 -9.71
CA THR A 11 -10.20 -1.40 -9.72
C THR A 11 -11.18 -2.30 -8.99
N ARG A 12 -10.72 -3.47 -8.52
CA ARG A 12 -11.55 -4.48 -7.86
C ARG A 12 -11.05 -4.69 -6.44
N ARG A 13 -12.00 -4.97 -5.55
CA ARG A 13 -11.73 -5.27 -4.15
C ARG A 13 -10.83 -6.51 -3.98
N GLU A 14 -11.04 -7.56 -4.76
CA GLU A 14 -10.24 -8.80 -4.67
C GLU A 14 -8.75 -8.56 -4.96
N ASP A 15 -8.46 -7.75 -5.98
CA ASP A 15 -7.10 -7.34 -6.36
C ASP A 15 -6.48 -6.47 -5.25
N ALA A 16 -7.26 -5.57 -4.66
CA ALA A 16 -6.82 -4.74 -3.54
C ALA A 16 -6.50 -5.57 -2.28
N LEU A 17 -7.31 -6.58 -1.96
CA LEU A 17 -7.04 -7.52 -0.87
C LEU A 17 -5.77 -8.33 -1.15
N THR A 18 -5.55 -8.75 -2.39
CA THR A 18 -4.32 -9.45 -2.80
C THR A 18 -3.07 -8.57 -2.59
N LEU A 19 -3.17 -7.26 -2.83
CA LEU A 19 -2.10 -6.31 -2.51
C LEU A 19 -1.89 -6.13 -1.01
N LEU A 20 -2.96 -6.09 -0.20
CA LEU A 20 -2.83 -6.03 1.26
C LEU A 20 -2.19 -7.30 1.84
N ASP A 21 -2.52 -8.48 1.30
CA ASP A 21 -1.86 -9.73 1.65
C ASP A 21 -0.36 -9.68 1.31
N ALA A 22 0.01 -9.13 0.16
CA ALA A 22 1.41 -8.92 -0.21
C ALA A 22 2.14 -7.99 0.76
N VAL A 23 1.50 -6.88 1.16
CA VAL A 23 2.01 -5.97 2.21
C VAL A 23 2.26 -6.72 3.52
N ALA A 24 1.25 -7.46 3.99
CA ALA A 24 1.30 -8.24 5.23
C ALA A 24 2.39 -9.33 5.20
N SER A 25 2.60 -9.94 4.03
CA SER A 25 3.61 -10.99 3.83
C SER A 25 5.06 -10.50 3.86
N GLY A 26 5.26 -9.17 3.80
CA GLY A 26 6.59 -8.57 3.86
C GLY A 26 7.27 -8.39 2.50
N VAL A 27 6.50 -8.32 1.40
CA VAL A 27 7.04 -7.99 0.07
C VAL A 27 7.81 -6.66 0.12
N ASP A 28 8.85 -6.56 -0.72
CA ASP A 28 9.69 -5.36 -0.82
C ASP A 28 8.85 -4.12 -1.18
N GLU A 29 9.19 -2.98 -0.59
CA GLU A 29 8.37 -1.77 -0.71
C GLU A 29 8.42 -1.17 -2.12
N GLY A 30 9.51 -1.39 -2.86
CA GLY A 30 9.67 -0.93 -4.24
C GLY A 30 8.72 -1.60 -5.23
N GLU A 31 8.28 -2.83 -4.93
CA GLU A 31 7.33 -3.59 -5.74
C GLU A 31 5.93 -2.93 -5.80
N PHE A 32 5.61 -2.08 -4.82
CA PHE A 32 4.32 -1.40 -4.74
C PHE A 32 4.25 -0.08 -5.52
N ALA A 33 5.40 0.44 -5.95
CA ALA A 33 5.48 1.75 -6.62
C ALA A 33 4.61 1.85 -7.90
N PRO A 34 4.52 0.83 -8.77
CA PRO A 34 3.65 0.89 -9.95
C PRO A 34 2.16 1.01 -9.60
N PHE A 35 1.71 0.25 -8.59
CA PHE A 35 0.31 0.24 -8.15
C PHE A 35 -0.07 1.56 -7.49
N ALA A 36 0.79 2.08 -6.61
CA ALA A 36 0.59 3.38 -5.97
C ALA A 36 0.47 4.47 -7.04
N ARG A 37 1.43 4.54 -7.98
CA ARG A 37 1.44 5.54 -9.05
C ARG A 37 0.19 5.49 -9.93
N ALA A 38 -0.36 4.31 -10.20
CA ALA A 38 -1.56 4.19 -11.02
C ALA A 38 -2.85 4.60 -10.29
N LEU A 39 -2.84 4.59 -8.95
CA LEU A 39 -3.96 5.02 -8.12
C LEU A 39 -3.87 6.49 -7.70
N THR A 40 -2.67 7.08 -7.71
CA THR A 40 -2.44 8.49 -7.35
C THR A 40 -3.17 9.44 -8.31
N THR A 41 -4.02 10.32 -7.77
CA THR A 41 -4.58 11.43 -8.54
C THR A 41 -3.62 12.63 -8.58
N PRO A 42 -3.83 13.62 -9.48
CA PRO A 42 -3.02 14.85 -9.46
C PRO A 42 -3.06 15.59 -8.11
N GLU A 43 -4.18 15.54 -7.40
CA GLU A 43 -4.31 16.13 -6.06
C GLU A 43 -3.47 15.36 -5.03
N ASP A 44 -3.45 14.03 -5.11
CA ASP A 44 -2.59 13.19 -4.27
C ASP A 44 -1.11 13.48 -4.54
N GLU A 45 -0.70 13.67 -5.80
CA GLU A 45 0.68 14.03 -6.17
C GLU A 45 1.13 15.31 -5.46
N GLN A 46 0.26 16.32 -5.39
CA GLN A 46 0.54 17.57 -4.69
C GLN A 46 0.68 17.36 -3.18
N ALA A 47 -0.21 16.57 -2.58
CA ALA A 47 -0.13 16.24 -1.16
C ALA A 47 1.18 15.48 -0.83
N VAL A 48 1.54 14.49 -1.65
CA VAL A 48 2.79 13.73 -1.52
C VAL A 48 4.02 14.64 -1.64
N ALA A 49 4.02 15.58 -2.59
CA ALA A 49 5.12 16.54 -2.76
C ALA A 49 5.30 17.43 -1.52
N ILE A 50 4.21 17.90 -0.90
CA ILE A 50 4.24 18.70 0.33
C ILE A 50 4.74 17.85 1.52
N MET A 51 4.26 16.62 1.65
CA MET A 51 4.68 15.70 2.72
C MET A 51 6.18 15.37 2.61
N ARG A 52 6.68 15.12 1.40
CA ARG A 52 8.11 14.93 1.15
C ARG A 52 8.93 16.17 1.49
N GLY A 53 8.48 17.35 1.06
CA GLY A 53 9.14 18.62 1.36
C GLY A 53 9.22 18.95 2.85
N SER A 54 8.31 18.40 3.66
CA SER A 54 8.27 18.57 5.12
C SER A 54 8.89 17.42 5.92
N ALA A 55 9.58 16.49 5.25
CA ALA A 55 10.14 15.27 5.86
C ALA A 55 9.11 14.40 6.61
N ASN A 56 7.85 14.44 6.16
CA ASN A 56 6.72 13.66 6.69
C ASN A 56 6.18 12.69 5.62
N GLU A 57 7.07 12.13 4.80
CA GLU A 57 6.71 11.18 3.75
C GLU A 57 6.22 9.85 4.35
N MET A 58 5.15 9.30 3.79
CA MET A 58 4.64 7.97 4.16
C MET A 58 5.48 6.89 3.48
N SER A 59 5.67 5.74 4.17
CA SER A 59 6.29 4.59 3.51
C SER A 59 5.40 4.05 2.38
N PRO A 60 5.97 3.44 1.32
CA PRO A 60 5.19 2.92 0.20
C PRO A 60 4.02 1.98 0.57
N PRO A 61 4.16 1.05 1.55
CA PRO A 61 3.02 0.23 1.98
C PRO A 61 1.89 1.04 2.64
N VAL A 62 2.23 2.09 3.40
CA VAL A 62 1.24 2.98 4.03
C VAL A 62 0.54 3.82 2.97
N HIS A 63 1.31 4.36 2.02
CA HIS A 63 0.76 5.15 0.93
C HIS A 63 -0.17 4.33 0.02
N LEU A 64 0.24 3.11 -0.36
CA LEU A 64 -0.60 2.19 -1.14
C LEU A 64 -1.91 1.86 -0.40
N GLY A 65 -1.84 1.53 0.88
CA GLY A 65 -3.03 1.25 1.70
C GLY A 65 -4.00 2.43 1.74
N ALA A 66 -3.48 3.65 1.93
CA ALA A 66 -4.30 4.86 1.91
C ALA A 66 -5.01 5.08 0.57
N LEU A 67 -4.31 4.87 -0.55
CA LEU A 67 -4.88 5.00 -1.90
C LEU A 67 -5.99 3.95 -2.16
N LEU A 68 -5.78 2.70 -1.76
CA LEU A 68 -6.79 1.63 -1.91
C LEU A 68 -8.05 1.92 -1.08
N ALA A 69 -7.88 2.47 0.13
CA ALA A 69 -9.00 2.88 0.98
C ALA A 69 -9.72 4.11 0.42
N ALA A 70 -8.99 5.10 -0.08
CA ALA A 70 -9.56 6.30 -0.73
C ALA A 70 -10.36 5.94 -1.99
N ALA A 71 -9.91 4.93 -2.74
CA ALA A 71 -10.63 4.37 -3.88
C ALA A 71 -11.85 3.51 -3.48
N GLY A 72 -12.11 3.30 -2.19
CA GLY A 72 -13.22 2.50 -1.68
C GLY A 72 -13.09 1.00 -1.92
N LEU A 73 -11.89 0.51 -2.23
CA LEU A 73 -11.65 -0.91 -2.53
C LEU A 73 -11.48 -1.73 -1.25
N VAL A 74 -10.94 -1.11 -0.20
CA VAL A 74 -10.71 -1.68 1.13
C VAL A 74 -11.10 -0.68 2.21
N THR A 75 -11.22 -1.14 3.45
CA THR A 75 -11.43 -0.27 4.61
C THR A 75 -10.10 0.12 5.25
N ASN A 76 -10.09 1.22 6.03
CA ASN A 76 -8.91 1.58 6.83
C ASN A 76 -8.53 0.48 7.83
N ASP A 77 -9.50 -0.24 8.39
CA ASP A 77 -9.24 -1.33 9.32
C ASP A 77 -8.47 -2.47 8.64
N GLU A 78 -8.82 -2.81 7.40
CA GLU A 78 -8.12 -3.83 6.60
C GLU A 78 -6.67 -3.40 6.31
N VAL A 79 -6.47 -2.11 6.01
CA VAL A 79 -5.13 -1.54 5.80
C VAL A 79 -4.31 -1.61 7.09
N PHE A 80 -4.86 -1.20 8.23
CA PHE A 80 -4.15 -1.25 9.51
C PHE A 80 -3.79 -2.67 9.92
N GLN A 81 -4.69 -3.64 9.71
CA GLN A 81 -4.41 -5.04 9.97
C GLN A 81 -3.23 -5.57 9.13
N ALA A 82 -3.18 -5.22 7.84
CA ALA A 82 -2.07 -5.63 6.97
C ALA A 82 -0.72 -5.03 7.41
N LEU A 83 -0.71 -3.75 7.79
CA LEU A 83 0.49 -3.07 8.30
C LEU A 83 0.95 -3.64 9.64
N ASP A 84 0.03 -3.94 10.55
CA ASP A 84 0.32 -4.58 11.83
C ASP A 84 0.89 -5.98 11.64
N ALA A 85 0.35 -6.76 10.71
CA ALA A 85 0.87 -8.08 10.36
C ALA A 85 2.30 -8.00 9.79
N ARG A 86 2.56 -7.05 8.87
CA ARG A 86 3.91 -6.77 8.35
C ARG A 86 4.87 -6.43 9.49
N ARG A 87 4.45 -5.56 10.42
CA ARG A 87 5.28 -5.14 11.57
C ARG A 87 5.55 -6.30 12.53
N ALA A 88 4.55 -7.13 12.82
CA ALA A 88 4.70 -8.31 13.67
C ALA A 88 5.69 -9.30 13.05
N ARG A 89 5.61 -9.54 11.74
CA ARG A 89 6.56 -10.37 11.00
C ARG A 89 7.98 -9.83 11.05
N ALA A 90 8.16 -8.54 10.81
CA ALA A 90 9.48 -7.89 10.89
C ALA A 90 10.11 -8.05 12.28
N LYS A 91 9.31 -8.00 13.36
CA LYS A 91 9.78 -8.24 14.74
C LYS A 91 10.10 -9.71 15.01
N GLY A 92 9.32 -10.64 14.45
CA GLY A 92 9.52 -12.09 14.62
C GLY A 92 10.69 -12.65 13.82
N ALA A 93 11.15 -11.96 12.77
CA ALA A 93 12.33 -12.34 11.99
C ALA A 93 13.67 -11.98 12.66
N VAL A 94 13.65 -11.27 13.79
CA VAL A 94 14.84 -10.88 14.58
C VAL A 94 15.15 -11.90 15.70
N ALA A 95 14.67 -13.14 15.58
CA ALA A 95 14.90 -14.22 16.54
C ALA A 95 15.97 -15.20 16.06
#